data_AF-A0A528FP44-F1
#
_entry.id   AF-A0A528FP44-F1
#
_cell.length_a   1.000
_cell.length_b   1.000
_cell.length_c   1.000
_cell.angle_alpha   90.00
_cell.angle_beta   90.00
_cell.angle_gamma   90.00
#
_symmetry.space_group_name_H-M   'P 1'
#
loop_
_entity.id
_entity.type
_entity.pdbx_description
1 polymer ?
#
loop_
_entity_poly.entity_id
_entity_poly.type
_entity_poly.pdbx_seq_one_letter_code
_entity_poly.pdbx_strand_id
1 'polypeptide(L)'
;LLAALPGLKERAKTLVELVDGAAFLFAERPLPIDEKAAALLGGEAREILRGAHAALKAISGDWTAEAAEVAIREFALAGGHKLGA
;
A
#
# COMPACT_ATOMS: atom_id res chain seq x y z
N LEU A 1 -2.18 -3.77 -16.25
CA LEU A 1 -1.05 -4.71 -16.09
C LEU A 1 0.28 -4.15 -16.59
N LEU A 2 0.39 -3.66 -17.83
CA LEU A 2 1.68 -3.24 -18.42
C LEU A 2 2.48 -2.24 -17.56
N ALA A 3 1.82 -1.23 -16.99
CA ALA A 3 2.47 -0.26 -16.11
C ALA A 3 2.99 -0.85 -14.78
N ALA A 4 2.43 -1.98 -14.32
CA ALA A 4 2.85 -2.65 -13.09
C ALA A 4 3.95 -3.71 -13.32
N LEU A 5 4.17 -4.14 -14.58
CA LEU A 5 5.13 -5.19 -14.91
C LEU A 5 6.57 -4.91 -14.44
N PRO A 6 7.12 -3.68 -14.52
CA PRO A 6 8.48 -3.42 -14.06
C PRO A 6 8.72 -3.88 -12.61
N GLY A 7 7.85 -3.50 -11.67
CA GLY A 7 7.98 -3.87 -10.26
C GLY A 7 7.60 -5.32 -9.93
N LEU A 8 6.73 -5.94 -10.73
CA LEU A 8 6.33 -7.33 -10.53
C LEU A 8 7.39 -8.33 -11.01
N LYS A 9 8.09 -8.03 -12.11
CA LYS A 9 9.14 -8.90 -12.67
C LYS A 9 10.32 -9.10 -11.74
N GLU A 10 10.70 -8.08 -10.96
CA GLU A 10 11.80 -8.17 -10.01
C GLU A 10 11.52 -9.12 -8.84
N ARG A 11 10.24 -9.41 -8.56
CA ARG A 11 9.79 -10.14 -7.37
C ARG A 11 9.34 -11.58 -7.65
N ALA A 12 9.28 -12.01 -8.91
CA ALA A 12 8.76 -13.32 -9.30
C ALA A 12 9.75 -14.10 -10.16
N LYS A 13 9.93 -15.40 -9.87
CA LYS A 13 10.78 -16.33 -10.63
C LYS A 13 10.03 -17.04 -11.76
N THR A 14 8.71 -17.13 -11.62
CA THR A 14 7.83 -17.79 -12.60
C THR A 14 6.64 -16.91 -12.97
N LEU A 15 5.99 -17.20 -14.09
CA LEU A 15 4.77 -16.49 -14.50
C LEU A 15 3.62 -16.75 -13.53
N VAL A 16 3.58 -17.93 -12.90
CA VAL A 16 2.58 -18.26 -11.87
C VAL A 16 2.76 -17.35 -10.65
N GLU A 17 3.98 -17.26 -10.12
CA GLU A 17 4.30 -16.34 -9.02
C GLU A 17 3.99 -14.88 -9.36
N LEU A 18 4.22 -14.46 -10.61
CA LEU A 18 3.88 -13.10 -11.05
C LEU A 18 2.38 -12.85 -11.02
N VAL A 19 1.57 -13.80 -11.51
CA VAL A 19 0.11 -13.69 -11.51
C VAL A 19 -0.40 -13.65 -10.08
N ASP A 20 0.09 -14.54 -9.21
CA ASP A 20 -0.28 -14.58 -7.80
C ASP A 20 0.08 -13.27 -7.09
N GLY A 21 1.29 -12.75 -7.31
CA GLY A 21 1.75 -11.47 -6.75
C GLY A 21 1.02 -10.24 -7.30
N ALA A 22 0.36 -10.35 -8.46
CA ALA A 22 -0.41 -9.28 -9.09
C ALA A 22 -1.91 -9.35 -8.80
N ALA A 23 -2.40 -10.41 -8.15
CA ALA A 23 -3.83 -10.68 -7.97
C ALA A 23 -4.58 -9.50 -7.30
N PHE A 24 -3.91 -8.78 -6.39
CA PHE A 24 -4.49 -7.61 -5.71
C PHE A 24 -4.89 -6.47 -6.66
N LEU A 25 -4.29 -6.37 -7.84
CA LEU A 25 -4.64 -5.36 -8.84
C LEU A 25 -6.03 -5.58 -9.46
N PHE A 26 -6.54 -6.81 -9.38
CA PHE A 26 -7.81 -7.22 -9.98
C PHE A 26 -8.87 -7.59 -8.94
N ALA A 27 -8.53 -7.52 -7.65
CA ALA A 27 -9.45 -7.87 -6.57
C ALA A 27 -10.66 -6.91 -6.57
N GLU A 28 -11.85 -7.50 -6.62
CA GLU A 28 -13.09 -6.74 -6.51
C GLU A 28 -13.31 -6.29 -5.06
N ARG A 29 -13.86 -5.09 -4.91
CA ARG A 29 -14.22 -4.56 -3.59
C ARG A 29 -15.68 -4.93 -3.28
N PRO A 30 -16.01 -5.27 -2.01
CA PRO A 30 -15.15 -5.21 -0.84
C PRO A 30 -14.11 -6.35 -0.79
N LEU A 31 -12.88 -6.02 -0.36
CA LEU A 31 -11.82 -7.01 -0.26
C LEU A 31 -12.14 -8.01 0.87
N PRO A 32 -11.98 -9.32 0.63
CA PRO A 32 -12.07 -10.30 1.70
C PRO A 32 -10.93 -10.09 2.70
N ILE A 33 -11.26 -9.98 3.98
CA ILE A 33 -10.30 -9.80 5.06
C ILE A 33 -10.14 -11.13 5.77
N ASP A 34 -8.95 -11.73 5.66
CA ASP A 34 -8.61 -12.93 6.42
C ASP A 34 -8.32 -12.59 7.90
N GLU A 35 -8.20 -13.62 8.73
CA GLU A 35 -8.00 -13.49 10.18
C GLU A 35 -6.72 -12.72 10.54
N LYS A 36 -5.63 -12.90 9.77
CA LYS A 36 -4.36 -12.21 10.02
C LYS A 36 -4.46 -10.73 9.66
N ALA A 37 -5.09 -10.42 8.53
CA ALA A 37 -5.36 -9.05 8.12
C ALA A 37 -6.31 -8.35 9.10
N ALA A 38 -7.33 -9.04 9.60
CA ALA A 38 -8.26 -8.52 10.60
C ALA A 38 -7.52 -8.11 11.89
N ALA A 39 -6.55 -8.91 12.33
CA ALA A 39 -5.73 -8.59 13.51
C ALA A 39 -4.92 -7.30 13.34
N LEU A 40 -4.50 -6.96 12.11
CA LEU A 40 -3.78 -5.72 11.80
C LEU A 40 -4.69 -4.48 11.70
N LEU A 41 -6.00 -4.68 11.49
CA LEU A 41 -6.99 -3.61 11.31
C LEU A 41 -7.69 -3.18 12.62
N GLY A 42 -7.28 -3.73 13.76
CA GLY A 42 -7.78 -3.37 15.09
C GLY A 42 -7.13 -2.12 15.70
N GLY A 43 -7.62 -1.69 16.87
CA GLY A 43 -7.05 -0.58 17.63
C GLY A 43 -7.00 0.74 16.85
N GLU A 44 -5.83 1.38 16.83
CA GLU A 44 -5.60 2.68 16.18
C GLU A 44 -5.40 2.58 14.66
N ALA A 45 -5.34 1.37 14.09
CA ALA A 45 -4.99 1.16 12.68
C ALA A 45 -5.90 1.95 11.71
N ARG A 46 -7.21 2.03 12.02
CA ARG A 46 -8.16 2.79 11.19
C ARG A 46 -7.88 4.28 11.16
N GLU A 47 -7.44 4.85 12.28
CA GLU A 47 -7.10 6.27 12.36
C GLU A 47 -5.76 6.57 11.69
N ILE A 48 -4.77 5.67 11.83
CA ILE A 48 -3.51 5.74 11.08
C ILE A 48 -3.79 5.69 9.57
N LEU A 49 -4.62 4.75 9.11
CA LEU A 49 -5.00 4.64 7.69
C LEU A 49 -5.73 5.89 7.19
N ARG A 50 -6.59 6.50 8.03
CA ARG A 50 -7.27 7.76 7.69
C ARG A 50 -6.27 8.91 7.51
N GLY A 51 -5.29 9.03 8.41
CA GLY A 51 -4.23 10.03 8.33
C GLY A 51 -3.33 9.83 7.10
N ALA A 52 -2.88 8.59 6.86
CA ALA A 52 -2.10 8.23 5.67
C ALA A 52 -2.86 8.55 4.37
N HIS A 53 -4.15 8.23 4.31
CA HIS A 53 -5.00 8.58 3.18
C HIS A 53 -5.10 10.10 2.96
N ALA A 54 -5.22 10.89 4.04
CA ALA A 54 -5.23 12.34 3.94
C ALA A 54 -3.89 12.91 3.43
N ALA A 55 -2.76 12.38 3.92
CA ALA A 55 -1.42 12.76 3.47
C ALA A 55 -1.21 12.49 1.97
N LEU A 56 -1.58 11.29 1.51
CA LEU A 56 -1.54 10.94 0.09
C LEU A 56 -2.45 11.83 -0.76
N LYS A 57 -3.67 12.12 -0.28
CA LYS A 57 -4.61 13.00 -0.99
C LYS A 57 -4.11 14.44 -1.12
N ALA A 58 -3.21 14.88 -0.24
CA ALA A 58 -2.65 16.22 -0.27
C ALA A 58 -1.55 16.41 -1.33
N ILE A 59 -1.10 15.35 -1.99
CA ILE A 59 -0.13 15.44 -3.09
C ILE A 59 -0.78 16.21 -4.25
N SER A 60 -0.30 17.43 -4.49
CA SER A 60 -0.82 18.33 -5.52
C SER A 60 -0.04 18.26 -6.85
N GLY A 61 1.07 17.53 -6.87
CA GLY A 61 1.90 17.31 -8.07
C GLY A 61 1.64 15.96 -8.72
N ASP A 62 2.62 15.48 -9.49
CA ASP A 62 2.53 14.18 -10.14
C ASP A 62 2.44 13.03 -9.11
N TRP A 63 1.58 12.06 -9.41
CA TRP A 63 1.44 10.86 -8.59
C TRP A 63 2.58 9.87 -8.91
N THR A 64 3.69 9.99 -8.18
CA THR A 64 4.87 9.11 -8.31
C THR A 64 5.13 8.32 -7.03
N ALA A 65 5.95 7.27 -7.14
CA ALA A 65 6.35 6.47 -5.98
C ALA A 65 7.11 7.30 -4.95
N GLU A 66 7.99 8.19 -5.41
CA GLU A 66 8.80 9.08 -4.58
C GLU A 66 7.91 10.08 -3.82
N ALA A 67 6.94 10.71 -4.52
CA ALA A 67 6.01 11.64 -3.90
C ALA A 67 5.15 10.96 -2.82
N ALA A 68 4.65 9.75 -3.12
CA ALA A 68 3.89 8.95 -2.15
C ALA A 68 4.76 8.53 -0.94
N GLU A 69 6.02 8.14 -1.16
CA GLU A 69 6.94 7.79 -0.07
C GLU A 69 7.20 8.97 0.85
N VAL A 70 7.50 10.15 0.29
CA VAL A 70 7.74 11.37 1.08
C VAL A 70 6.51 11.70 1.94
N ALA A 71 5.32 11.73 1.35
CA ALA A 71 4.09 12.05 2.07
C ALA A 71 3.81 11.08 3.24
N ILE A 72 3.99 9.77 3.03
CA ILE A 72 3.78 8.77 4.08
C ILE A 72 4.86 8.84 5.16
N ARG A 73 6.12 9.09 4.79
CA ARG A 73 7.23 9.23 5.73
C ARG A 73 7.04 10.45 6.63
N GLU A 74 6.65 11.59 6.07
CA GLU A 74 6.36 12.81 6.84
C GLU A 74 5.17 12.60 7.78
N PHE A 75 4.09 11.99 7.31
CA PHE A 75 2.94 11.64 8.15
C PHE A 75 3.33 10.71 9.31
N ALA A 76 4.09 9.65 9.03
CA ALA A 76 4.53 8.70 10.04
C ALA A 76 5.42 9.37 11.10
N LEU A 77 6.38 10.19 10.68
CA LEU A 77 7.26 10.94 11.58
C LEU A 77 6.47 11.91 12.47
N ALA A 78 5.52 12.65 11.89
CA ALA A 78 4.70 13.60 12.65
C ALA A 78 3.79 12.90 13.68
N GLY A 79 3.29 11.70 13.37
CA GLY A 79 2.46 10.90 14.27
C GLY A 79 3.24 9.99 15.23
N GLY A 80 4.57 9.96 15.17
CA GLY A 80 5.41 9.03 15.94
C GLY A 80 5.22 7.56 15.55
N HIS A 81 4.68 7.29 14.36
CA HIS A 81 4.45 5.95 13.83
C HIS A 81 5.73 5.41 13.16
N LYS A 82 5.93 4.09 13.26
CA LYS A 82 6.96 3.40 12.46
C LYS A 82 6.40 3.10 11.06
N LEU A 83 7.25 3.10 10.05
CA LEU A 83 6.87 2.83 8.65
C LEU A 83 6.49 1.38 8.35
N GLY A 84 6.68 0.45 9.30
CA GLY A 84 6.63 -0.97 9.04
C GLY A 84 8.01 -1.51 8.66
N ALA A 85 8.12 -2.84 8.59
CA ALA A 85 9.33 -3.57 8.19
C ALA A 85 9.17 -4.09 6.76
#